data_AF-A0A2E2SU74-F1
#
_entry.id   AF-A0A2E2SU74-F1
#
_cell.length_a   1.000
_cell.length_b   1.000
_cell.length_c   1.000
_cell.angle_alpha   90.00
_cell.angle_beta   90.00
_cell.angle_gamma   90.00
#
_symmetry.space_group_name_H-M   'P 1'
#
loop_
_entity.id
_entity.type
_entity.pdbx_description
1 polymer ?
#
loop_
_entity_poly.entity_id
_entity_poly.type
_entity_poly.pdbx_seq_one_letter_code
_entity_poly.pdbx_strand_id
1 'polypeptide(L)' 'MKTTNKPGQIEYEHVALILKEANTHGLHWEVDDYAKKLINRSPEINIVEAYQLAYEEWVK' A
#
# COMPACT_ATOMS: atom_id res chain seq x y z
N MET A 1 -19.40 -17.25 1.01
CA MET A 1 -19.63 -15.97 0.31
C MET A 1 -18.28 -15.30 0.14
N LYS A 2 -17.80 -15.07 -1.08
CA LYS A 2 -16.60 -14.26 -1.29
C LYS A 2 -17.05 -12.81 -1.31
N THR A 3 -17.01 -12.14 -0.16
CA THR A 3 -17.24 -10.70 -0.11
C THR A 3 -16.14 -10.04 -0.93
N THR A 4 -16.50 -9.38 -2.03
CA THR A 4 -15.57 -8.57 -2.80
C THR A 4 -15.18 -7.38 -1.94
N ASN A 5 -14.09 -7.52 -1.18
CA ASN A 5 -13.56 -6.51 -0.27
C ASN A 5 -12.81 -5.46 -1.11
N LYS A 6 -13.55 -4.67 -1.88
CA LYS A 6 -12.99 -3.51 -2.58
C LYS A 6 -12.65 -2.45 -1.53
N PRO A 7 -11.47 -1.81 -1.60
CA PRO A 7 -11.12 -0.75 -0.66
C PRO A 7 -12.17 0.35 -0.69
N GLY A 8 -12.55 0.84 0.49
CA GLY A 8 -13.38 2.03 0.63
C GLY A 8 -12.56 3.30 0.44
N GLN A 9 -13.25 4.44 0.50
CA GLN A 9 -12.61 5.75 0.35
C GLN A 9 -11.54 6.02 1.43
N ILE A 10 -11.78 5.56 2.66
CA ILE A 10 -10.87 5.76 3.80
C ILE A 10 -9.55 5.03 3.56
N GLU A 11 -9.59 3.81 3.03
CA GLU A 11 -8.38 3.04 2.70
C GLU A 11 -7.55 3.74 1.62
N TYR A 12 -8.19 4.30 0.59
CA TYR A 12 -7.47 5.06 -0.45
C TYR A 12 -6.85 6.35 0.09
N GLU A 13 -7.54 7.06 0.98
CA GLU A 13 -6.99 8.24 1.64
C GLU A 13 -5.75 7.89 2.47
N HIS A 14 -5.78 6.75 3.19
CA HIS A 14 -4.63 6.28 3.95
C HIS A 14 -3.45 5.89 3.04
N VAL A 15 -3.70 5.13 1.97
CA VAL A 15 -2.66 4.81 0.96
C VAL A 15 -2.04 6.08 0.38
N ALA A 16 -2.86 7.10 0.09
CA ALA A 16 -2.37 8.37 -0.41
C ALA A 16 -1.47 9.10 0.60
N LEU A 17 -1.76 9.01 1.91
CA LEU A 17 -0.90 9.55 2.96
C LEU A 17 0.45 8.82 3.02
N ILE A 18 0.45 7.48 2.98
CA ILE A 18 1.67 6.67 2.97
C ILE A 18 2.55 7.04 1.76
N LEU A 19 1.95 7.11 0.57
CA LEU A 19 2.67 7.46 -0.65
C LEU A 19 3.17 8.91 -0.66
N LYS A 20 2.43 9.83 -0.04
CA LYS A 20 2.87 11.21 0.14
C LYS A 20 4.07 11.29 1.08
N GLU A 21 4.07 10.51 2.16
CA GLU A 21 5.19 10.42 3.09
C GLU A 21 6.41 9.79 2.41
N ALA A 22 6.26 8.65 1.74
CA ALA A 22 7.31 8.00 0.95
C ALA A 22 7.94 8.95 -0.08
N ASN A 23 7.12 9.80 -0.71
CA ASN A 23 7.60 10.80 -1.67
C ASN A 23 8.53 11.84 -1.03
N THR A 24 8.40 12.13 0.27
CA THR A 24 9.35 13.03 0.98
C THR A 24 10.75 12.43 1.09
N HIS A 25 10.86 11.10 1.02
CA HIS A 25 12.12 10.35 0.95
C HIS A 25 12.57 10.06 -0.49
N GLY A 26 11.79 10.50 -1.50
CA GLY A 26 12.03 10.17 -2.90
C GLY A 26 11.69 8.72 -3.27
N LEU A 27 10.92 8.01 -2.44
CA LEU A 27 10.66 6.56 -2.54
C LEU A 27 9.22 6.22 -2.96
N HIS A 28 8.51 7.17 -3.58
CA HIS A 28 7.11 6.97 -3.98
C HIS A 28 6.93 5.75 -4.88
N TRP A 29 7.78 5.60 -5.89
CA TRP A 29 7.67 4.53 -6.89
C TRP A 29 8.01 3.16 -6.30
N GLU A 30 9.04 3.10 -5.48
CA GLU A 30 9.52 1.89 -4.82
C GLU A 30 8.45 1.32 -3.88
N VAL A 31 7.84 2.19 -3.08
CA VAL A 31 6.74 1.82 -2.17
C VAL A 31 5.51 1.39 -2.95
N ASP A 32 5.09 2.13 -3.98
CA ASP A 32 3.91 1.78 -4.79
C ASP A 32 4.08 0.45 -5.55
N ASP A 33 5.23 0.24 -6.20
CA ASP A 33 5.53 -0.98 -6.94
C ASP A 33 5.63 -2.20 -6.02
N TYR A 34 6.28 -2.06 -4.86
CA TYR A 34 6.38 -3.14 -3.88
C TYR A 34 5.01 -3.52 -3.32
N ALA A 35 4.19 -2.53 -2.93
CA ALA A 35 2.84 -2.76 -2.41
C ALA A 35 1.95 -3.48 -3.44
N LYS A 36 1.97 -3.04 -4.71
CA LYS A 36 1.23 -3.69 -5.80
C LYS A 36 1.68 -5.14 -6.01
N LYS A 37 2.98 -5.42 -5.97
CA LYS A 37 3.52 -6.78 -6.05
C LYS A 37 3.07 -7.64 -4.87
N LEU A 38 3.01 -7.07 -3.67
CA LEU A 38 2.59 -7.75 -2.46
C LEU A 38 1.09 -8.13 -2.53
N ILE A 39 0.23 -7.20 -2.95
CA ILE A 39 -1.21 -7.45 -3.16
C ILE A 39 -1.43 -8.55 -4.21
N ASN A 40 -0.66 -8.54 -5.29
CA ASN A 40 -0.75 -9.58 -6.33
C ASN A 40 -0.31 -10.96 -5.83
N ARG A 41 0.62 -11.03 -4.86
CA ARG A 41 1.12 -12.29 -4.28
C ARG A 41 0.24 -12.82 -3.15
N SER A 42 -0.39 -11.93 -2.40
CA SER A 42 -1.24 -12.24 -1.25
C SER A 42 -2.60 -11.55 -1.42
N PRO A 43 -3.53 -12.13 -2.20
CA PRO A 43 -4.83 -11.52 -2.48
C PRO A 43 -5.70 -11.24 -1.22
N GLU A 44 -5.38 -11.89 -0.11
CA GLU A 44 -5.99 -11.69 1.20
C GLU A 44 -5.46 -10.48 1.98
N ILE A 45 -4.31 -9.91 1.59
CA ILE A 45 -3.73 -8.75 2.28
C ILE A 45 -4.61 -7.51 2.08
N ASN A 46 -4.75 -6.72 3.14
CA ASN A 46 -5.39 -5.42 3.04
C ASN A 46 -4.50 -4.48 2.21
N ILE A 47 -5.08 -3.67 1.33
CA ILE A 47 -4.36 -2.64 0.58
C ILE A 47 -3.55 -1.72 1.50
N VAL A 48 -4.13 -1.25 2.61
CA VAL A 48 -3.43 -0.33 3.54
C VAL A 48 -2.23 -1.03 4.15
N GLU A 49 -2.40 -2.28 4.57
CA GLU A 49 -1.34 -3.10 5.15
C GLU A 49 -0.22 -3.35 4.13
N ALA A 50 -0.56 -3.62 2.87
CA ALA A 50 0.45 -3.80 1.83
C ALA A 50 1.27 -2.54 1.57
N TYR A 51 0.65 -1.36 1.56
CA TYR A 51 1.37 -0.09 1.41
C TYR A 51 2.17 0.27 2.66
N GLN A 52 1.68 -0.06 3.86
CA GLN A 52 2.42 0.13 5.11
C GLN A 52 3.69 -0.74 5.16
N LEU A 53 3.58 -2.03 4.83
CA LEU A 53 4.72 -2.93 4.75
C LEU A 53 5.73 -2.50 3.68
N ALA A 54 5.24 -2.00 2.54
CA ALA A 54 6.10 -1.45 1.51
C ALA A 54 6.86 -0.21 2.00
N TYR A 55 6.20 0.67 2.75
CA TYR A 55 6.84 1.84 3.33
C TYR A 55 7.95 1.44 4.30
N GLU A 56 7.68 0.51 5.23
CA GLU A 56 8.65 0.03 6.23
C GLU A 56 9.86 -0.70 5.62
N GLU A 57 9.68 -1.36 4.47
CA GLU A 57 10.79 -2.02 3.76
C GLU A 57 11.79 -1.00 3.17
N TRP A 58 11.29 0.10 2.62
CA TRP A 58 12.09 1.07 1.88
C TRP A 58 12.53 2.28 2.70
N VAL A 59 11.69 2.74 3.64
CA VAL A 59 11.94 3.88 4.52
C VAL A 59 12.36 3.37 5.89
N LYS A 60 13.62 3.63 6.27
CA LYS A 60 14.24 3.18 7.53
C LYS A 60 14.32 4.28 8.57
#